data_AF-H8KPF3-F1
#
_entry.id   AF-H8KPF3-F1
#
_cell.length_a   1.000
_cell.length_b   1.000
_cell.length_c   1.000
_cell.angle_alpha   90.00
_cell.angle_beta   90.00
_cell.angle_gamma   90.00
#
_symmetry.space_group_name_H-M   'P 1'
#
loop_
_entity.id
_entity.type
_entity.pdbx_description
1 polymer ?
#
loop_
_entity_poly.entity_id
_entity_poly.type
_entity_poly.pdbx_seq_one_letter_code
_entity_poly.pdbx_strand_id
1 'polypeptide(L)' 'MSVKINHEHHSSLYWLVMIFTGLFILGIAIKILSFFFNANEGIGLAINNIGWYLFLPGAVGLLIMMLIHAIFRKNYE' A
#
# COMPACT_ATOMS: atom_id res chain seq x y z
N MET A 1 22.27 27.18 19.96
CA MET A 1 21.43 27.14 18.74
C MET A 1 20.52 25.94 18.87
N SER A 2 19.26 26.15 19.28
CA SER A 2 18.31 25.04 19.51
C SER A 2 17.73 24.62 18.17
N VAL A 3 18.02 23.38 17.76
CA VAL A 3 17.43 22.78 16.55
C VAL A 3 15.95 22.58 16.85
N LYS A 4 15.10 23.50 16.37
CA LYS A 4 13.65 23.28 16.32
C LYS A 4 13.40 22.14 15.36
N ILE A 5 13.22 20.93 15.90
CA ILE A 5 12.69 19.80 15.16
C ILE A 5 11.24 20.18 14.84
N ASN A 6 11.00 20.68 13.63
CA ASN A 6 9.66 20.81 13.10
C ASN A 6 9.12 19.38 12.97
N HIS A 7 8.33 18.94 13.96
CA HIS A 7 7.41 17.85 13.74
C HIS A 7 6.38 18.36 12.73
N GLU A 8 6.65 18.15 11.43
CA GLU A 8 5.60 18.23 10.43
C GLU A 8 4.52 17.27 10.87
N HIS A 9 3.41 17.83 11.34
CA HIS A 9 2.29 17.07 11.86
C HIS A 9 1.54 16.50 10.66
N HIS A 10 2.15 15.51 10.00
CA HIS A 10 1.50 14.79 8.92
C HIS A 10 0.25 14.12 9.49
N SER A 11 -0.90 14.47 8.93
CA SER A 11 -2.18 13.91 9.31
C SER A 11 -2.12 12.38 9.28
N SER A 12 -2.78 11.71 10.23
CA SER A 12 -2.82 10.24 10.30
C SER A 12 -3.31 9.60 9.00
N LEU A 13 -4.16 10.32 8.23
CA LEU A 13 -4.58 9.92 6.89
C LEU A 13 -3.40 9.82 5.90
N TYR A 14 -2.44 10.75 5.95
CA TYR A 14 -1.26 10.73 5.10
C TYR A 14 -0.40 9.49 5.36
N TRP A 15 -0.18 9.14 6.63
CA TRP A 15 0.54 7.94 7.01
C TRP A 15 -0.16 6.66 6.55
N LEU A 16 -1.49 6.59 6.70
CA LEU A 16 -2.27 5.45 6.20
C LEU A 16 -2.15 5.30 4.69
N VAL A 17 -2.26 6.40 3.93
CA VAL A 17 -2.09 6.38 2.47
C VAL A 17 -0.68 5.90 2.10
N MET A 18 0.37 6.38 2.77
CA MET A 18 1.74 5.91 2.52
C MET A 18 1.90 4.41 2.78
N ILE A 19 1.33 3.88 3.86
CA ILE A 19 1.41 2.45 4.18
C ILE A 19 0.73 1.60 3.11
N PHE A 20 -0.52 1.92 2.75
CA PHE A 20 -1.24 1.16 1.72
C PHE A 20 -0.59 1.29 0.34
N THR A 21 -0.05 2.47 0.01
CA THR A 21 0.74 2.67 -1.21
C THR A 21 2.01 1.80 -1.21
N GLY A 22 2.72 1.76 -0.08
CA GLY A 22 3.91 0.93 0.08
C GLY A 22 3.60 -0.56 -0.07
N LEU A 23 2.55 -1.06 0.58
CA LEU A 23 2.07 -2.44 0.46
C LEU A 23 1.70 -2.79 -0.99
N PHE A 24 1.01 -1.87 -1.67
CA PHE A 24 0.62 -2.04 -3.07
C PHE A 24 1.83 -2.16 -3.99
N ILE A 25 2.79 -1.23 -3.90
CA ILE A 25 4.01 -1.23 -4.73
C ILE A 25 4.86 -2.46 -4.42
N LEU A 26 5.05 -2.79 -3.14
CA LEU A 26 5.83 -3.96 -2.72
C LEU A 26 5.17 -5.26 -3.21
N GLY A 27 3.84 -5.37 -3.11
CA GLY A 27 3.07 -6.49 -3.64
C GLY A 27 3.25 -6.65 -5.15
N ILE A 28 3.20 -5.56 -5.92
CA ILE A 28 3.49 -5.57 -7.36
C ILE A 28 4.93 -6.03 -7.64
N ALA A 29 5.92 -5.50 -6.93
CA ALA A 29 7.32 -5.87 -7.14
C ALA A 29 7.57 -7.37 -6.88
N ILE A 30 7.02 -7.91 -5.79
CA ILE A 30 7.08 -9.35 -5.48
C ILE A 30 6.32 -10.16 -6.53
N LYS A 31 5.20 -9.64 -7.04
CA LYS A 31 4.45 -10.30 -8.10
C LYS A 31 5.24 -10.36 -9.40
N ILE A 32 5.90 -9.27 -9.77
CA ILE A 32 6.82 -9.23 -10.92
C ILE A 32 7.93 -10.26 -10.73
N LEU A 33 8.53 -10.30 -9.53
CA LEU A 33 9.56 -11.29 -9.20
C LEU A 33 9.04 -12.73 -9.33
N SER A 34 7.80 -12.99 -8.94
CA SER A 34 7.20 -14.33 -9.01
C SER A 34 7.07 -14.88 -10.43
N PHE A 35 7.02 -14.04 -11.47
CA PHE A 35 7.01 -14.51 -12.88
C PHE A 35 8.30 -15.22 -13.28
N PHE A 36 9.42 -14.94 -12.60
CA PHE A 36 10.70 -15.60 -12.86
C PHE A 36 10.83 -16.96 -12.16
N PHE A 37 9.84 -17.35 -11.35
CA PHE A 37 9.80 -18.62 -10.63
C PHE A 37 8.56 -19.44 -11.03
N ASN A 38 8.59 -20.76 -10.84
CA ASN A 38 7.42 -21.59 -11.10
C ASN A 38 6.32 -21.31 -10.06
N ALA A 39 5.26 -20.61 -10.45
CA ALA A 39 4.20 -20.17 -9.55
C ALA A 39 3.36 -21.30 -8.93
N ASN A 40 3.51 -22.54 -9.42
CA ASN A 40 2.67 -23.68 -9.03
C ASN A 40 3.33 -24.61 -8.01
N GLU A 41 4.63 -24.45 -7.72
CA GLU A 41 5.34 -25.36 -6.82
C GLU A 41 6.53 -24.70 -6.09
N GLY A 42 6.88 -25.26 -4.94
CA GLY A 42 8.04 -24.87 -4.14
C GLY A 42 8.08 -23.38 -3.78
N ILE A 43 9.26 -22.77 -3.96
CA ILE A 43 9.52 -21.37 -3.59
C ILE A 43 8.70 -20.40 -4.44
N GLY A 44 8.44 -20.72 -5.72
CA GLY A 44 7.67 -19.84 -6.60
C GLY A 44 6.22 -19.69 -6.15
N LEU A 45 5.58 -20.76 -5.66
CA LEU A 45 4.24 -20.69 -5.07
C LEU A 45 4.22 -19.81 -3.80
N ALA A 46 5.24 -19.91 -2.95
CA ALA A 46 5.34 -19.10 -1.75
C ALA A 46 5.49 -17.60 -2.08
N ILE A 47 6.40 -17.24 -2.99
CA ILE A 47 6.60 -15.85 -3.45
C ILE A 47 5.31 -15.32 -4.10
N ASN A 48 4.67 -16.13 -4.94
CA ASN A 48 3.42 -15.79 -5.63
C ASN A 48 2.28 -15.48 -4.64
N ASN A 49 2.15 -16.28 -3.58
CA ASN A 49 1.14 -16.07 -2.53
C ASN A 49 1.46 -14.85 -1.67
N ILE A 50 2.71 -14.65 -1.27
CA ILE A 50 3.14 -13.44 -0.51
C ILE A 50 2.84 -12.18 -1.32
N GLY A 51 3.14 -12.18 -2.62
CA GLY A 51 2.83 -11.07 -3.52
C GLY A 51 1.34 -10.73 -3.51
N TRP A 52 0.46 -11.73 -3.56
CA TRP A 52 -0.98 -11.51 -3.46
C TRP A 52 -1.41 -10.97 -2.08
N TYR A 53 -0.87 -11.52 -0.99
CA TYR A 53 -1.20 -11.06 0.37
C TYR A 53 -0.76 -9.63 0.68
N LEU A 54 0.22 -9.09 -0.05
CA LEU A 54 0.63 -7.69 0.08
C LEU A 54 -0.14 -6.79 -0.88
N PHE A 55 -0.33 -7.26 -2.13
CA PHE A 55 -1.01 -6.51 -3.17
C PHE A 55 -2.49 -6.26 -2.85
N LEU A 56 -3.26 -7.29 -2.48
CA LEU A 56 -4.70 -7.16 -2.27
C LEU A 56 -5.03 -6.16 -1.14
N PRO A 57 -4.44 -6.28 0.07
CA PRO A 57 -4.70 -5.32 1.15
C PRO A 57 -4.23 -3.91 0.80
N GLY A 58 -3.10 -3.75 0.10
CA GLY A 58 -2.64 -2.46 -0.40
C GLY A 58 -3.65 -1.82 -1.36
N ALA A 59 -4.10 -2.57 -2.37
CA ALA A 59 -5.07 -2.11 -3.36
C ALA A 59 -6.42 -1.75 -2.72
N VAL A 60 -6.96 -2.65 -1.88
CA VAL A 60 -8.25 -2.44 -1.19
C VAL A 60 -8.17 -1.25 -0.25
N GLY A 61 -7.09 -1.12 0.52
CA GLY A 61 -6.90 0.01 1.42
C GLY A 61 -6.85 1.35 0.69
N LEU A 62 -6.13 1.45 -0.41
CA LEU A 62 -6.13 2.66 -1.25
C LEU A 62 -7.52 2.98 -1.81
N LEU A 63 -8.25 1.96 -2.27
CA LEU A 63 -9.58 2.13 -2.85
C LEU A 63 -10.59 2.64 -1.80
N ILE A 64 -10.55 2.10 -0.58
CA ILE A 64 -11.36 2.60 0.54
C ILE A 64 -11.01 4.05 0.87
N MET A 65 -9.72 4.40 0.92
CA MET A 65 -9.29 5.77 1.20
C MET A 65 -9.74 6.75 0.12
N MET A 66 -9.68 6.36 -1.16
CA MET A 66 -10.23 7.15 -2.26
C MET A 66 -11.74 7.33 -2.15
N LEU A 67 -12.47 6.27 -1.77
CA LEU A 67 -13.92 6.31 -1.59
C LEU A 67 -14.33 7.25 -0.45
N ILE A 68 -13.64 7.14 0.70
CA ILE A 68 -13.82 8.05 1.85
C ILE A 68 -13.55 9.47 1.38
N HIS A 69 -12.41 9.74 0.75
CA HIS A 69 -12.06 11.07 0.27
C HIS A 69 -13.12 11.63 -0.71
N ALA A 70 -13.62 10.81 -1.64
CA ALA A 70 -14.65 11.21 -2.60
C ALA A 70 -16.01 11.52 -1.95
N ILE A 71 -16.45 10.70 -1.00
CA ILE A 71 -17.72 10.90 -0.28
C ILE A 71 -17.65 12.17 0.57
N PHE A 72 -16.59 12.34 1.35
CA PHE A 72 -16.45 13.53 2.20
C PHE A 72 -16.27 14.79 1.37
N ARG A 73 -15.49 14.76 0.29
CA ARG A 73 -15.30 15.92 -0.60
C ARG A 73 -16.63 16.41 -1.20
N LYS A 74 -17.51 15.49 -1.60
CA LYS A 74 -18.84 15.81 -2.16
C LYS A 74 -19.78 16.47 -1.14
N ASN A 75 -19.57 16.27 0.16
CA ASN A 75 -20.39 16.89 1.21
C ASN A 75 -19.97 18.34 1.54
N TYR A 76 -18.86 18.83 0.97
CA TYR A 76 -18.37 20.19 1.15
C TYR A 76 -18.53 21.08 -0.10
N GLU A 77 -19.13 20.55 -1.16
CA GLU A 77 -19.56 21.29 -2.37
C GLU A 77 -21.09 21.44 -2.37
#